data_AF-A0AAD5WDP5-F1
#
_entry.id   AF-A0AAD5WDP5-F1
#
_cell.length_a   1.000
_cell.length_b   1.000
_cell.length_c   1.000
_cell.angle_alpha   90.00
_cell.angle_beta   90.00
_cell.angle_gamma   90.00
#
_symmetry.space_group_name_H-M   'P 1'
#
loop_
_entity.id
_entity.type
_entity.pdbx_description
1 polymer ?
#
loop_
_entity_poly.entity_id
_entity_poly.type
_entity_poly.pdbx_seq_one_letter_code
_entity_poly.pdbx_strand_id
1 'polypeptide(L)'
;MIGGPKKKSNRKRPATTTPSTQNQSKKKRKFRARRFRNFISALDEANQKYKKDKRLYRAFFKATAPAPKIPGRKFCAPCGDWGVYACMRCGTPYCSMACREIHMDTKCERWIR
;
A
#
# COMPACT_ATOMS: atom_id res chain seq x y z
N MET A 1 42.93 -12.26 -55.69
CA MET A 1 43.18 -11.65 -54.37
C MET A 1 42.43 -12.45 -53.31
N ILE A 2 43.09 -12.74 -52.18
CA ILE A 2 42.54 -13.19 -50.88
C ILE A 2 41.90 -14.61 -50.94
N GLY A 3 42.59 -15.71 -50.65
CA GLY A 3 43.42 -15.95 -49.47
C GLY A 3 42.57 -16.47 -48.29
N GLY A 4 41.88 -17.60 -48.46
CA GLY A 4 41.01 -18.21 -47.44
C GLY A 4 41.79 -18.67 -46.19
N PRO A 5 41.28 -18.44 -44.97
CA PRO A 5 42.03 -18.75 -43.75
C PRO A 5 41.96 -20.24 -43.40
N LYS A 6 43.13 -20.76 -43.04
CA LYS A 6 43.45 -22.18 -42.81
C LYS A 6 42.89 -22.75 -41.51
N LYS A 7 42.50 -24.04 -41.54
CA LYS A 7 42.35 -24.92 -40.37
C LYS A 7 43.64 -24.95 -39.53
N LYS A 8 43.53 -24.78 -38.21
CA LYS A 8 44.59 -25.12 -37.24
C LYS A 8 44.01 -25.88 -36.05
N SER A 9 44.80 -26.85 -35.62
CA SER A 9 44.49 -28.03 -34.83
C SER A 9 44.14 -27.79 -33.36
N ASN A 10 43.34 -28.71 -32.84
CA ASN A 10 43.03 -28.95 -31.44
C ASN A 10 44.31 -29.16 -30.61
N ARG A 11 44.63 -28.24 -29.69
CA ARG A 11 45.69 -28.43 -28.69
C ARG A 11 45.04 -28.58 -27.32
N LYS A 12 44.82 -29.83 -26.91
CA LYS A 12 44.52 -30.19 -25.51
C LYS A 12 45.69 -29.70 -24.65
N ARG A 13 45.40 -28.87 -23.65
CA ARG A 13 46.35 -28.50 -22.60
C ARG A 13 46.10 -29.40 -21.39
N PRO A 14 47.13 -30.06 -20.81
CA PRO A 14 46.93 -31.05 -19.76
C PRO A 14 46.48 -30.42 -18.44
N ALA A 15 45.70 -31.19 -17.69
CA ALA A 15 45.27 -30.89 -16.33
C ALA A 15 46.48 -30.89 -15.37
N THR A 16 46.57 -29.86 -14.54
CA THR A 16 47.44 -29.87 -13.36
C THR A 16 46.64 -30.34 -12.15
N THR A 17 47.16 -31.35 -11.49
CA THR A 17 46.66 -32.08 -10.32
C THR A 17 46.75 -31.28 -9.01
N THR A 18 45.57 -31.06 -8.38
CA THR A 18 45.22 -31.16 -6.92
C THR A 18 45.99 -30.34 -5.87
N PRO A 19 45.34 -29.77 -4.81
CA PRO A 19 44.51 -30.55 -3.88
C PRO A 19 43.20 -29.91 -3.38
N SER A 20 42.24 -30.81 -3.13
CA SER A 20 41.18 -30.74 -2.14
C SER A 20 40.96 -29.42 -1.37
N THR A 21 39.84 -28.75 -1.65
CA THR A 21 39.10 -28.03 -0.59
C THR A 21 37.60 -28.20 -0.82
N GLN A 22 37.08 -29.23 -0.18
CA GLN A 22 35.77 -29.33 0.46
C GLN A 22 34.62 -28.53 -0.17
N ASN A 23 33.71 -29.29 -0.78
CA ASN A 23 32.27 -29.22 -0.55
C ASN A 23 31.78 -28.00 0.22
N GLN A 24 31.44 -26.93 -0.48
CA GLN A 24 30.33 -26.09 -0.05
C GLN A 24 29.42 -25.92 -1.26
N SER A 25 28.48 -26.86 -1.37
CA SER A 25 27.27 -26.65 -2.16
C SER A 25 26.72 -25.29 -1.74
N LYS A 26 26.91 -24.30 -2.60
CA LYS A 26 26.28 -22.99 -2.47
C LYS A 26 24.78 -23.26 -2.53
N LYS A 27 24.17 -23.54 -1.38
CA LYS A 27 22.73 -23.54 -1.18
C LYS A 27 22.31 -22.14 -1.62
N LYS A 28 21.92 -22.01 -2.89
CA LYS A 28 21.23 -20.84 -3.41
C LYS A 28 20.04 -20.68 -2.48
N ARG A 29 20.20 -19.80 -1.48
CA ARG A 29 19.12 -19.40 -0.59
C ARG A 29 18.12 -18.80 -1.55
N LYS A 30 17.11 -19.60 -1.94
CA LYS A 30 16.09 -19.18 -2.90
C LYS A 30 15.57 -17.88 -2.34
N PHE A 31 15.97 -16.77 -2.94
CA PHE A 31 15.39 -15.48 -2.65
C PHE A 31 13.96 -15.69 -3.14
N ARG A 32 13.08 -16.14 -2.25
CA ARG A 32 11.66 -16.25 -2.53
C ARG A 32 11.33 -14.80 -2.79
N ALA A 33 11.29 -14.43 -4.08
CA ALA A 33 10.77 -13.17 -4.52
C ALA A 33 9.50 -13.01 -3.70
N ARG A 34 9.50 -12.03 -2.78
CA ARG A 34 8.33 -11.72 -1.99
C ARG A 34 7.33 -11.28 -3.04
N ARG A 35 6.58 -12.24 -3.58
CA ARG A 35 5.53 -12.02 -4.54
C ARG A 35 4.73 -10.89 -3.91
N PHE A 36 4.71 -9.73 -4.55
CA PHE A 36 4.05 -8.55 -4.02
C PHE A 36 2.67 -9.00 -3.55
N ARG A 37 2.51 -9.12 -2.23
CA ARG A 37 1.28 -9.64 -1.66
C ARG A 37 0.30 -8.49 -1.71
N ASN A 38 -0.92 -8.77 -2.17
CA ASN A 38 -1.99 -7.80 -2.01
C ASN A 38 -2.25 -7.61 -0.50
N PHE A 39 -2.74 -6.42 -0.12
CA PHE A 39 -2.97 -6.10 1.28
C PHE A 39 -3.88 -7.12 1.98
N ILE A 40 -4.89 -7.63 1.26
CA ILE A 40 -5.83 -8.63 1.77
C ILE A 40 -5.12 -9.94 2.16
N SER A 41 -4.25 -10.49 1.30
CA SER A 41 -3.51 -11.72 1.61
C SER A 41 -2.53 -11.53 2.78
N ALA A 42 -1.94 -10.34 2.92
CA ALA A 42 -1.09 -10.02 4.06
C ALA A 42 -1.89 -9.97 5.38
N LEU A 43 -3.12 -9.44 5.35
CA LEU A 43 -4.03 -9.44 6.50
C LEU A 43 -4.48 -10.85 6.89
N ASP A 44 -4.86 -11.68 5.92
CA ASP A 44 -5.29 -13.06 6.20
C ASP A 44 -4.16 -13.90 6.80
N GLU A 45 -2.94 -13.75 6.30
CA GLU A 45 -1.76 -14.40 6.88
C GLU A 45 -1.48 -13.96 8.31
N ALA A 46 -1.60 -12.66 8.59
CA ALA A 46 -1.44 -12.13 9.94
C ALA A 46 -2.53 -12.69 10.88
N ASN A 47 -3.79 -12.70 10.43
CA ASN A 47 -4.91 -13.25 11.19
C ASN A 47 -4.70 -14.74 11.51
N GLN A 48 -4.23 -15.53 10.53
CA GLN A 48 -3.97 -16.95 10.73
C GLN A 48 -2.76 -17.18 11.66
N LYS A 49 -1.69 -16.38 11.53
CA LYS A 49 -0.50 -16.46 12.38
C LYS A 49 -0.83 -16.18 13.85
N TYR A 50 -1.68 -15.20 14.12
CA TYR A 50 -2.04 -14.78 15.47
C TYR A 50 -3.38 -15.34 15.96
N LYS A 51 -3.93 -16.39 15.30
CA LYS A 51 -5.24 -16.98 15.64
C LYS A 51 -5.37 -17.42 17.10
N LYS A 52 -4.27 -17.84 17.73
CA LYS A 52 -4.22 -18.28 19.13
C LYS A 52 -4.15 -17.11 20.13
N ASP A 53 -3.60 -15.98 19.70
CA ASP A 53 -3.45 -14.81 20.55
C ASP A 53 -4.67 -13.90 20.40
N LYS A 54 -5.55 -13.91 21.41
CA LYS A 54 -6.81 -13.14 21.40
C LYS A 54 -6.59 -11.63 21.22
N ARG A 55 -5.44 -11.10 21.64
CA ARG A 55 -5.12 -9.67 21.49
C ARG A 55 -4.74 -9.33 20.05
N LEU A 56 -3.92 -10.17 19.42
CA LEU A 56 -3.38 -9.94 18.07
C LEU A 56 -4.29 -10.46 16.95
N TYR A 57 -5.19 -11.39 17.23
CA TYR A 57 -6.15 -11.88 16.26
C TYR A 57 -7.08 -10.75 15.78
N ARG A 58 -7.14 -10.52 14.46
CA ARG A 58 -7.92 -9.45 13.82
C ARG A 58 -7.58 -8.06 14.35
N ALA A 59 -6.34 -7.84 14.76
CA ALA A 59 -5.88 -6.56 15.31
C ALA A 59 -6.21 -5.36 14.41
N PHE A 60 -6.06 -5.51 13.09
CA PHE A 60 -6.42 -4.45 12.13
C PHE A 60 -7.89 -3.99 12.25
N PHE A 61 -8.82 -4.94 12.41
CA PHE A 61 -10.25 -4.62 12.57
C PHE A 61 -10.61 -4.17 13.98
N LYS A 62 -9.84 -4.60 15.00
CA LYS A 62 -10.04 -4.19 16.40
C LYS A 62 -9.41 -2.86 16.74
N ALA A 63 -8.48 -2.37 15.92
CA ALA A 63 -7.80 -1.08 16.09
C ALA A 63 -8.73 0.10 15.73
N THR A 64 -9.94 0.11 16.26
CA THR A 64 -10.89 1.21 16.12
C THR A 64 -10.74 2.18 17.29
N ALA A 65 -10.80 3.48 17.00
CA ALA A 65 -10.82 4.50 18.03
C ALA A 65 -12.22 4.54 18.71
N PRO A 66 -12.29 4.85 20.02
CA PRO A 66 -13.57 5.13 20.66
C PRO A 66 -14.22 6.39 20.06
N ALA A 67 -15.54 6.50 20.23
CA ALA A 67 -16.28 7.67 19.77
C ALA A 67 -15.70 8.97 20.39
N PRO A 68 -15.65 10.07 19.62
CA PRO A 68 -15.14 11.34 20.12
C PRO A 68 -16.02 11.85 21.28
N LYS A 69 -15.39 12.33 22.36
CA LYS A 69 -16.09 12.92 23.52
C LYS A 69 -16.53 14.37 23.30
N ILE A 70 -15.99 15.02 22.27
CA ILE A 70 -16.17 16.45 21.98
C ILE A 70 -16.95 16.55 20.67
N PRO A 71 -17.95 17.47 20.58
CA PRO A 71 -18.65 17.69 19.33
C PRO A 71 -17.71 18.17 18.23
N GLY A 72 -17.93 17.70 17.00
CA GLY A 72 -17.20 18.17 15.83
C GLY A 72 -17.43 19.67 15.59
N ARG A 73 -16.37 20.40 15.24
CA ARG A 73 -16.47 21.81 14.85
C ARG A 73 -17.19 21.93 13.51
N LYS A 74 -17.99 22.99 13.35
CA LYS A 74 -18.70 23.28 12.10
C LYS A 74 -17.91 24.33 11.32
N PHE A 75 -17.40 23.92 10.15
CA PHE A 75 -16.68 24.80 9.22
C PHE A 75 -17.49 25.02 7.96
N CYS A 76 -17.43 26.22 7.40
CA CYS A 76 -18.03 26.59 6.14
C CYS A 76 -17.46 25.70 5.02
N ALA A 77 -18.31 24.95 4.31
CA ALA A 77 -17.84 24.03 3.28
C ALA A 77 -17.20 24.73 2.05
N PRO A 78 -17.68 25.92 1.62
CA PRO A 78 -17.00 26.69 0.56
C PRO A 78 -15.64 27.29 0.93
N CYS A 79 -15.51 27.96 2.09
CA CYS A 79 -14.31 28.76 2.40
C CYS A 79 -13.48 28.27 3.61
N GLY A 80 -14.01 27.38 4.45
CA GLY A 80 -13.30 26.85 5.62
C GLY A 80 -13.43 27.68 6.91
N ASP A 81 -14.07 28.85 6.89
CA ASP A 81 -14.32 29.67 8.09
C ASP A 81 -15.34 29.04 9.05
N TRP A 82 -15.65 29.70 10.16
CA TRP A 82 -16.69 29.24 11.09
C TRP A 82 -18.07 29.16 10.42
N GLY A 83 -18.65 27.96 10.42
CA GLY A 83 -19.97 27.71 9.83
C GLY A 83 -21.09 28.11 10.78
N VAL A 84 -21.48 29.39 10.75
CA VAL A 84 -22.52 29.98 11.61
C VAL A 84 -23.92 29.51 11.20
N TYR A 85 -24.16 29.32 9.91
CA TYR A 85 -25.45 28.94 9.35
C TYR A 85 -25.41 27.52 8.80
N ALA A 86 -26.57 26.89 8.63
CA ALA A 86 -26.71 25.58 8.02
C ALA A 86 -27.78 25.58 6.93
N CYS A 87 -27.50 24.93 5.80
CA CYS A 87 -28.44 24.82 4.69
C CYS A 87 -29.65 23.96 5.07
N MET A 88 -30.86 24.44 4.79
CA MET A 88 -32.12 23.73 5.10
C MET A 88 -32.35 22.47 4.25
N ARG A 89 -31.67 22.33 3.09
CA ARG A 89 -31.86 21.18 2.19
C ARG A 89 -30.92 20.01 2.49
N CYS A 90 -29.68 20.32 2.88
CA CYS A 90 -28.59 19.35 3.01
C CYS A 90 -27.88 19.39 4.38
N GLY A 91 -28.19 20.37 5.23
CA GLY A 91 -27.54 20.54 6.54
C GLY A 91 -26.09 21.04 6.49
N THR A 92 -25.52 21.30 5.31
CA THR A 92 -24.12 21.75 5.18
C THR A 92 -23.94 23.15 5.82
N PRO A 93 -22.92 23.32 6.68
CA PRO A 93 -22.61 24.62 7.28
C PRO A 93 -21.97 25.62 6.30
N TYR A 94 -22.33 26.91 6.44
CA TYR A 94 -21.75 28.03 5.69
C TYR A 94 -21.61 29.29 6.57
N CYS A 95 -20.74 30.23 6.18
CA CYS A 95 -20.46 31.44 6.97
C CYS A 95 -21.28 32.66 6.52
N SER A 96 -21.61 32.79 5.24
CA SER A 96 -22.27 33.97 4.65
C SER A 96 -23.22 33.64 3.50
N MET A 97 -24.03 34.61 3.06
CA MET A 97 -24.94 34.42 1.92
C MET A 97 -24.20 34.13 0.61
N ALA A 98 -23.04 34.74 0.36
CA ALA A 98 -22.22 34.43 -0.81
C ALA A 98 -21.79 32.95 -0.81
N CYS A 99 -21.36 32.44 0.35
CA CYS A 99 -21.03 31.01 0.49
C CYS A 99 -22.26 30.11 0.34
N ARG A 100 -23.46 30.58 0.73
CA ARG A 100 -24.71 29.86 0.51
C ARG A 100 -25.01 29.70 -0.99
N GLU A 101 -24.86 30.75 -1.79
CA GLU A 101 -25.11 30.71 -3.24
C GLU A 101 -24.14 29.74 -3.93
N ILE A 102 -22.83 29.88 -3.66
CA ILE A 102 -21.81 28.95 -4.17
C ILE A 102 -22.12 27.51 -3.76
N HIS A 103 -22.56 27.30 -2.52
CA HIS A 103 -22.97 25.99 -2.05
C HIS A 103 -24.20 25.45 -2.80
N MET A 104 -25.22 26.29 -3.04
CA MET A 104 -26.44 25.91 -3.77
C MET A 104 -26.11 25.47 -5.19
N ASP A 105 -25.18 26.15 -5.85
CA ASP A 105 -24.82 25.89 -7.26
C ASP A 105 -23.95 24.65 -7.44
N THR A 106 -22.99 24.43 -6.53
CA THR A 106 -21.93 23.42 -6.75
C THR A 106 -22.11 22.13 -5.96
N LYS A 107 -22.81 22.15 -4.82
CA LYS A 107 -22.75 21.06 -3.83
C LYS A 107 -24.02 20.80 -3.02
N CYS A 108 -25.14 21.48 -3.31
CA CYS A 108 -26.36 21.25 -2.54
C CYS A 108 -27.13 20.03 -3.05
N GLU A 109 -26.69 18.85 -2.64
CA GLU A 109 -27.44 17.62 -2.82
C GLU A 109 -28.44 17.44 -1.69
N ARG A 110 -29.67 17.02 -2.01
CA ARG A 110 -30.72 16.79 -1.01
C ARG A 110 -30.22 15.75 -0.01
N TRP A 111 -30.35 16.04 1.29
CA TRP A 111 -30.04 15.05 2.33
C TRP A 111 -31.00 13.86 2.20
N ILE A 112 -30.51 12.75 1.63
CA ILE A 112 -31.24 11.48 1.63
C ILE A 112 -30.95 10.83 2.98
N ARG A 113 -32.00 10.62 3.77
CA ARG A 113 -31.95 10.03 5.11
C ARG A 113 -31.87 8.51 5.04
#